data_AF-A0A531MSW4-F1
#
_entry.id   AF-A0A531MSW4-F1
#
_cell.length_a   1.000
_cell.length_b   1.000
_cell.length_c   1.000
_cell.angle_alpha   90.00
_cell.angle_beta   90.00
_cell.angle_gamma   90.00
#
_symmetry.space_group_name_H-M   'P 1'
#
loop_
_entity.id
_entity.type
_entity.pdbx_description
1 polymer ?
#
loop_
_entity_poly.entity_id
_entity_poly.type
_entity_poly.pdbx_seq_one_letter_code
_entity_poly.pdbx_strand_id
1 'polypeptide(L)'
;RNNPPSKPREIRGRAAITTFWDDICSRAMTHKVDTTIANGDSLAFTQACAYPDGTKVFAAAMLELKNGQIARQTVVQAWDE
;
A
#
# COMPACT_ATOMS: atom_id res chain seq x y z
N ARG A 1 7.11 -1.18 -11.19
CA ARG A 1 6.62 -2.56 -10.97
C ARG A 1 7.68 -3.41 -10.26
N ASN A 2 8.90 -3.53 -10.79
CA ASN A 2 9.86 -4.52 -10.26
C ASN A 2 10.47 -4.28 -8.87
N ASN A 3 10.44 -3.05 -8.31
CA ASN A 3 10.90 -2.63 -6.97
C ASN A 3 11.44 -3.78 -6.07
N PRO A 4 12.63 -4.34 -6.37
CA PRO A 4 13.06 -5.59 -5.74
C PRO A 4 13.47 -5.32 -4.29
N PRO A 5 13.51 -6.34 -3.41
CA PRO A 5 13.94 -6.15 -2.03
C PRO A 5 15.33 -5.53 -1.87
N SER A 6 16.24 -5.74 -2.83
CA SER A 6 17.59 -5.14 -2.86
C SER A 6 17.60 -3.68 -3.31
N LYS A 7 16.54 -3.19 -3.95
CA LYS A 7 16.38 -1.81 -4.41
C LYS A 7 14.90 -1.42 -4.38
N PRO A 8 14.29 -1.32 -3.18
CA PRO A 8 12.88 -1.01 -3.05
C PRO A 8 12.60 0.43 -3.51
N ARG A 9 11.35 0.72 -3.87
CA ARG A 9 10.93 2.12 -4.03
C ARG A 9 10.71 2.71 -2.65
N GLU A 10 11.42 3.79 -2.35
CA GLU A 10 11.23 4.56 -1.12
C GLU A 10 10.57 5.90 -1.41
N ILE A 11 9.61 6.28 -0.58
CA ILE A 11 8.93 7.58 -0.63
C ILE A 11 9.01 8.17 0.78
N ARG A 12 9.61 9.36 0.90
CA ARG A 12 9.91 9.98 2.18
C ARG A 12 9.47 11.43 2.18
N GLY A 13 8.95 11.88 3.32
CA GLY A 13 8.46 13.24 3.50
C GLY A 13 7.00 13.41 3.09
N ARG A 14 6.29 14.29 3.81
CA ARG A 14 4.83 14.47 3.69
C ARG A 14 4.41 14.82 2.26
N ALA A 15 5.08 15.77 1.61
CA ALA A 15 4.73 16.19 0.25
C ALA A 15 4.81 15.03 -0.78
N ALA A 16 5.90 14.28 -0.78
CA ALA A 16 6.08 13.16 -1.70
C ALA A 16 5.08 12.02 -1.42
N ILE A 17 4.77 11.76 -0.15
CA ILE A 17 3.75 10.79 0.26
C ILE A 17 2.35 11.24 -0.19
N THR A 18 2.03 12.53 -0.04
CA THR A 18 0.76 13.11 -0.54
C THR A 18 0.64 12.93 -2.04
N THR A 19 1.63 13.36 -2.82
CA THR A 19 1.61 13.18 -4.29
C THR A 19 1.46 11.72 -4.70
N PHE A 20 2.11 10.79 -3.98
CA PHE A 20 1.96 9.37 -4.25
C PHE A 20 0.53 8.90 -4.02
N TRP A 21 -0.08 9.24 -2.89
CA TRP A 21 -1.45 8.83 -2.58
C TRP A 21 -2.49 9.53 -3.46
N ASP A 22 -2.27 10.79 -3.84
CA ASP A 22 -3.15 11.50 -4.78
C ASP A 22 -3.20 10.77 -6.14
N ASP A 23 -2.04 10.35 -6.67
CA ASP A 23 -1.97 9.53 -7.89
C ASP A 23 -2.72 8.19 -7.71
N ILE A 24 -2.41 7.42 -6.66
CA ILE A 24 -3.07 6.11 -6.44
C ILE A 24 -4.58 6.26 -6.29
N CYS A 25 -5.04 7.19 -5.46
CA CYS A 25 -6.47 7.42 -5.18
C CYS A 25 -7.23 8.04 -6.36
N SER A 26 -6.52 8.67 -7.32
CA SER A 26 -7.14 9.20 -8.55
C SER A 26 -7.46 8.11 -9.59
N ARG A 27 -6.86 6.93 -9.46
CA ARG A 27 -7.04 5.84 -10.43
C ARG A 27 -8.40 5.19 -10.26
N ALA A 28 -9.05 4.88 -11.37
CA ALA A 28 -10.20 3.99 -11.35
C ALA A 28 -9.72 2.59 -10.98
N MET A 29 -9.96 2.18 -9.73
CA MET A 29 -9.65 0.84 -9.25
C MET A 29 -10.54 0.50 -8.05
N THR A 30 -10.90 -0.76 -7.92
CA THR A 30 -11.56 -1.24 -6.69
C THR A 30 -10.50 -1.62 -5.68
N HIS A 31 -10.80 -1.40 -4.39
CA HIS A 31 -9.96 -1.79 -3.27
C HIS A 31 -10.79 -2.58 -2.27
N LYS A 32 -10.36 -3.80 -1.96
CA LYS A 32 -10.96 -4.64 -0.93
C LYS A 32 -9.89 -5.02 0.08
N VAL A 33 -10.09 -4.64 1.34
CA VAL A 33 -9.27 -5.11 2.46
C VAL A 33 -9.84 -6.45 2.93
N ASP A 34 -9.01 -7.48 3.02
CA ASP A 34 -9.45 -8.85 3.33
C ASP A 34 -9.14 -9.24 4.78
N THR A 35 -7.87 -9.22 5.18
CA THR A 35 -7.43 -9.52 6.55
C THR A 35 -6.85 -8.26 7.18
N THR A 36 -7.17 -8.00 8.45
CA THR A 36 -6.60 -6.89 9.22
C THR A 36 -6.17 -7.39 10.60
N ILE A 37 -4.97 -7.05 11.02
CA ILE A 37 -4.42 -7.37 12.35
C ILE A 37 -3.91 -6.07 12.95
N ALA A 38 -4.38 -5.73 14.15
CA ALA A 38 -3.90 -4.58 14.90
C ALA A 38 -3.31 -5.02 16.24
N ASN A 39 -2.16 -4.47 16.62
CA ASN A 39 -1.51 -4.73 17.90
C ASN A 39 -0.75 -3.47 18.36
N GLY A 40 -1.30 -2.75 19.34
CA GLY A 40 -0.75 -1.47 19.79
C GLY A 40 -0.62 -0.49 18.62
N ASP A 41 0.57 0.04 18.41
CA ASP A 41 0.90 0.95 17.30
C ASP A 41 1.25 0.23 15.98
N SER A 42 1.03 -1.08 15.89
CA SER A 42 1.25 -1.85 14.66
C SER A 42 -0.08 -2.25 14.00
N LEU A 43 -0.15 -2.09 12.68
CA LEU A 43 -1.28 -2.50 11.86
C LEU A 43 -0.78 -3.27 10.64
N ALA A 44 -1.41 -4.39 10.32
CA ALA A 44 -1.13 -5.16 9.12
C ALA A 44 -2.44 -5.44 8.39
N PHE A 45 -2.41 -5.42 7.06
CA PHE A 45 -3.55 -5.85 6.27
C PHE A 45 -3.16 -6.48 4.93
N THR A 46 -4.08 -7.30 4.41
CA THR A 46 -4.05 -7.75 3.02
C THR A 46 -5.12 -7.02 2.21
N GLN A 47 -4.84 -6.75 0.95
CA GLN A 47 -5.71 -5.98 0.08
C GLN A 47 -5.69 -6.54 -1.34
N ALA A 48 -6.87 -6.83 -1.88
CA ALA A 48 -7.07 -7.10 -3.30
C ALA A 48 -7.50 -5.82 -4.02
N CYS A 49 -6.89 -5.55 -5.16
CA CYS A 49 -7.26 -4.46 -6.05
C CYS A 49 -7.56 -5.00 -7.46
N ALA A 50 -8.52 -4.38 -8.13
CA ALA A 50 -8.81 -4.69 -9.53
C ALA A 50 -8.96 -3.40 -10.35
N TYR A 51 -8.28 -3.37 -11.50
CA TYR A 51 -8.36 -2.32 -12.50
C TYR A 51 -9.49 -2.60 -13.51
N PRO A 52 -10.02 -1.57 -14.20
CA PRO A 52 -11.09 -1.71 -15.19
C PRO A 52 -10.73 -2.59 -16.40
N ASP A 53 -9.44 -2.68 -16.74
CA ASP A 53 -8.90 -3.56 -17.79
C ASP A 53 -8.83 -5.04 -17.36
N GLY A 54 -9.19 -5.35 -16.12
CA GLY A 54 -9.16 -6.69 -15.55
C GLY A 54 -7.87 -7.04 -14.83
N THR A 55 -6.82 -6.20 -14.88
CA THR A 55 -5.57 -6.43 -14.15
C THR A 55 -5.83 -6.44 -12.64
N LYS A 56 -5.31 -7.45 -11.93
CA LYS A 56 -5.41 -7.54 -10.47
C LYS A 56 -4.08 -7.32 -9.79
N VAL A 57 -4.17 -6.81 -8.57
CA VAL A 57 -3.03 -6.62 -7.67
C VAL A 57 -3.41 -7.12 -6.29
N PHE A 58 -2.57 -7.97 -5.71
CA PHE A 58 -2.67 -8.34 -4.31
C PHE A 58 -1.55 -7.65 -3.53
N ALA A 59 -1.89 -7.05 -2.40
CA ALA A 59 -0.95 -6.36 -1.53
C ALA A 59 -1.00 -6.91 -0.10
N ALA A 60 0.17 -7.04 0.52
CA ALA A 60 0.31 -7.18 1.96
C ALA A 60 1.04 -5.95 2.50
N ALA A 61 0.46 -5.28 3.50
CA ALA A 61 0.99 -4.06 4.06
C ALA A 61 1.21 -4.18 5.57
N MET A 62 2.32 -3.61 6.04
CA MET A 62 2.69 -3.45 7.45
C MET A 62 2.85 -1.96 7.74
N LEU A 63 2.21 -1.48 8.80
CA LEU A 63 2.14 -0.08 9.16
C LEU A 63 2.57 0.11 10.62
N GLU A 64 3.34 1.17 10.86
CA GLU A 64 3.63 1.70 12.19
C GLU A 64 2.82 2.99 12.37
N LEU A 65 2.11 3.08 13.49
CA LEU A 65 1.32 4.24 13.86
C LEU A 65 2.10 5.09 14.88
N LYS A 66 1.88 6.39 14.84
CA LYS A 66 2.30 7.34 15.87
C LYS A 66 1.17 8.32 16.10
N ASN A 67 0.66 8.37 17.33
CA ASN A 67 -0.49 9.20 17.70
C ASN A 67 -1.72 8.93 16.80
N GLY A 68 -1.96 7.66 16.47
CA GLY A 68 -3.07 7.24 15.59
C GLY A 68 -2.89 7.57 14.10
N GLN A 69 -1.74 8.10 13.67
CA GLN A 69 -1.44 8.39 12.27
C GLN A 69 -0.37 7.44 11.72
N ILE A 70 -0.43 7.14 10.42
CA ILE A 70 0.59 6.31 9.75
C ILE A 70 1.92 7.05 9.76
N ALA A 71 2.90 6.51 10.48
CA ALA A 71 4.27 7.03 10.53
C ALA A 71 5.20 6.29 9.53
N ARG A 72 4.93 5.02 9.28
CA ARG A 72 5.63 4.18 8.28
C ARG A 72 4.66 3.18 7.67
N GLN A 73 4.86 2.88 6.39
CA GLN A 73 4.20 1.79 5.70
C GLN A 73 5.20 1.05 4.82
N THR A 74 5.17 -0.29 4.88
CA THR A 74 5.89 -1.20 3.99
C THR A 74 4.87 -2.04 3.26
N VAL A 75 4.98 -2.17 1.93
CA VAL A 75 4.04 -2.93 1.10
C VAL A 75 4.79 -3.88 0.20
N VAL A 76 4.34 -5.13 0.13
CA VAL A 76 4.68 -6.08 -0.93
C VAL A 76 3.47 -6.23 -1.83
N GLN A 77 3.68 -6.15 -3.15
CA GLN A 77 2.62 -6.30 -4.14
C GLN A 77 2.96 -7.40 -5.12
N ALA A 78 1.97 -8.22 -5.45
CA ALA A 78 1.95 -9.12 -6.59
C ALA A 78 0.94 -8.58 -7.61
N TRP A 79 1.34 -8.52 -8.88
CA TRP A 79 0.53 -8.02 -9.98
C TRP A 79 0.33 -9.14 -10.99
N ASP A 80 -0.86 -9.25 -11.58
CA ASP A 80 -1.07 -10.08 -12.77
C ASP A 80 -0.11 -9.63 -13.88
N GLU A 81 0.61 -10.58 -14.49
CA GLU A 81 1.66 -10.33 -15.50
C GLU A 81 1.15 -9.61 -16.74
#